data_AF-A0A966NIS1-F1
#
_entry.id   AF-A0A966NIS1-F1
#
_cell.length_a   1.000
_cell.length_b   1.000
_cell.length_c   1.000
_cell.angle_alpha   90.00
_cell.angle_beta   90.00
_cell.angle_gamma   90.00
#
_symmetry.space_group_name_H-M   'P 1'
#
loop_
_entity.id
_entity.type
_entity.pdbx_description
1 polymer ?
#
loop_
_entity_poly.entity_id
_entity_poly.type
_entity_poly.pdbx_seq_one_letter_code
_entity_poly.pdbx_strand_id
1 'polypeptide(L)' 'AAPQWPLVAVREHLQAAIDVIIFVERSPNGQRRVSEVSEVSLRPDVLGTRRIWAEGANTSRLARGRS' A
#
# COMPACT_ATOMS: atom_id res chain seq x y z
N ALA A 1 -18.26 -25.66 -3.99
CA ALA A 1 -17.01 -24.90 -4.15
C ALA A 1 -17.33 -23.42 -3.97
N ALA A 2 -16.49 -22.65 -3.28
CA ALA A 2 -16.67 -21.20 -3.25
C ALA A 2 -16.50 -20.65 -4.68
N PRO A 3 -17.31 -19.66 -5.11
CA PRO A 3 -17.13 -19.05 -6.42
C PRO A 3 -15.74 -18.44 -6.51
N GLN A 4 -14.97 -18.86 -7.51
CA GLN A 4 -13.60 -18.41 -7.69
C GLN A 4 -13.62 -17.11 -8.47
N TRP A 5 -13.31 -16.00 -7.81
CA TRP A 5 -13.26 -14.70 -8.48
C TRP A 5 -12.09 -14.67 -9.46
N PRO A 6 -12.26 -14.08 -10.65
CA PRO A 6 -11.14 -13.76 -11.53
C PRO A 6 -10.09 -12.93 -10.79
N LEU A 7 -8.82 -13.18 -11.05
CA LEU A 7 -7.73 -12.46 -10.37
C LEU A 7 -7.86 -10.95 -10.55
N VAL A 8 -8.27 -10.49 -11.74
CA VAL A 8 -8.50 -9.05 -12.01
C VAL A 8 -9.57 -8.44 -11.08
N ALA A 9 -10.69 -9.14 -10.85
CA ALA A 9 -11.75 -8.65 -9.97
C ALA A 9 -11.31 -8.57 -8.50
N VAL A 10 -10.48 -9.52 -8.05
CA VAL A 10 -9.87 -9.46 -6.71
C VAL A 10 -8.94 -8.24 -6.59
N ARG A 11 -8.14 -7.98 -7.63
CA ARG A 11 -7.19 -6.88 -7.68
C ARG A 11 -7.89 -5.52 -7.65
N GLU A 12 -8.92 -5.35 -8.48
CA GLU A 12 -9.77 -4.15 -8.51
C GLU A 12 -10.45 -3.93 -7.16
N HIS A 13 -11.00 -4.99 -6.55
CA HIS A 13 -11.65 -4.89 -5.26
C HIS A 13 -10.68 -4.43 -4.15
N LEU A 14 -9.49 -5.01 -4.09
CA LEU A 14 -8.46 -4.61 -3.13
C LEU A 14 -8.00 -3.17 -3.36
N GLN A 15 -7.83 -2.74 -4.61
CA GLN A 15 -7.47 -1.37 -4.95
C GLN A 15 -8.55 -0.36 -4.54
N ALA A 16 -9.83 -0.70 -4.74
CA ALA A 16 -10.94 0.15 -4.34
C ALA A 16 -11.16 0.21 -2.83
N ALA A 17 -10.68 -0.77 -2.07
CA ALA A 17 -10.93 -0.91 -0.63
C ALA A 17 -9.76 -0.47 0.27
N ILE A 18 -8.55 -0.33 -0.29
CA ILE A 18 -7.33 -0.05 0.49
C ILE A 18 -6.70 1.23 -0.03
N ASP A 19 -6.64 2.26 0.81
CA ASP A 19 -5.97 3.53 0.48
C ASP A 19 -4.45 3.47 0.74
N VAL A 20 -4.05 2.81 1.84
CA VAL A 20 -2.69 2.84 2.37
C VAL A 20 -2.26 1.47 2.88
N ILE A 21 -1.01 1.12 2.62
CA ILE A 21 -0.32 -0.06 3.16
C ILE A 21 0.83 0.40 4.06
N ILE A 22 0.85 -0.09 5.29
CA ILE A 22 1.90 0.17 6.27
C ILE A 22 2.74 -1.10 6.42
N PHE A 23 4.01 -1.01 6.03
CA PHE A 23 4.96 -2.10 6.22
C PHE A 23 5.57 -2.00 7.60
N VAL A 24 5.47 -3.07 8.37
CA VAL A 24 6.03 -3.19 9.70
C VAL A 24 7.07 -4.30 9.68
N GLU A 25 8.30 -3.98 10.06
CA GLU A 25 9.36 -4.96 10.22
C GLU A 25 9.65 -5.22 11.69
N ARG A 26 10.29 -6.36 11.94
CA ARG A 26 10.79 -6.72 13.26
C ARG A 26 12.28 -6.44 13.31
N SER A 27 12.69 -5.58 14.23
CA SER A 27 14.11 -5.31 14.45
C SER A 27 14.79 -6.51 15.11
N PRO A 28 16.14 -6.60 15.03
CA PRO A 28 16.91 -7.69 15.64
C PRO A 28 16.70 -7.82 17.15
N ASN A 29 16.34 -6.73 17.85
CA ASN A 29 16.02 -6.72 19.28
C ASN A 29 14.56 -7.15 19.59
N GLY A 30 13.80 -7.64 18.59
CA GLY A 30 12.45 -8.15 18.74
C GLY A 30 11.33 -7.09 18.73
N GLN A 31 11.69 -5.81 18.72
CA GLN A 31 10.72 -4.71 18.58
C GLN A 31 10.13 -4.66 17.16
N ARG A 32 8.99 -3.99 17.02
CA ARG A 32 8.32 -3.76 15.73
C ARG A 32 8.41 -2.28 15.39
N ARG A 33 8.71 -1.97 14.15
CA ARG A 33 8.75 -0.59 13.65
C ARG A 33 8.13 -0.50 12.25
N VAL A 34 7.54 0.64 11.95
CA VAL A 34 7.08 0.95 10.60
C VAL A 34 8.31 1.21 9.74
N SER A 35 8.50 0.46 8.67
CA SER A 35 9.63 0.60 7.74
C SER A 35 9.26 1.33 6.46
N GLU A 36 7.98 1.27 6.06
CA GLU A 36 7.47 1.95 4.88
C GLU A 36 5.98 2.27 5.02
N VAL A 37 5.56 3.38 4.43
CA VAL A 37 4.16 3.66 4.13
C VAL A 37 4.02 3.89 2.64
N SER A 38 3.07 3.19 2.04
CA SER A 38 2.75 3.29 0.62
C SER A 38 1.27 3.58 0.41
N GLU A 39 0.98 4.51 -0.49
CA GLU A 39 -0.36 4.73 -1.02
C GLU A 39 -0.67 3.70 -2.11
N VAL A 40 -1.90 3.18 -2.14
CA VAL A 40 -2.34 2.29 -3.22
C VAL A 40 -2.72 3.13 -4.43
N SER A 41 -2.15 2.81 -5.60
CA SER A 41 -2.46 3.52 -6.83
C SER A 41 -3.59 2.81 -7.59
N LEU A 42 -4.59 3.60 -7.98
CA LEU A 42 -5.73 3.16 -8.79
C LEU A 42 -5.41 3.14 -10.30
N ARG A 43 -4.14 3.02 -10.70
CA ARG A 43 -3.83 2.95 -12.13
C ARG A 43 -4.41 1.65 -12.72
N PRO A 44 -5.18 1.72 -13.82
CA PRO A 44 -5.97 0.58 -14.35
C PRO A 44 -5.13 -0.65 -14.75
N ASP A 45 -3.83 -0.44 -14.95
CA ASP A 45 -2.91 -1.35 -15.61
C ASP A 45 -1.82 -1.92 -14.67
N VAL A 46 -1.70 -1.40 -13.45
CA VAL A 46 -0.74 -1.90 -12.45
C VAL A 46 -1.37 -1.86 -11.07
N LEU A 47 -1.37 -2.99 -10.37
CA LEU A 47 -1.54 -3.03 -8.92
C LEU A 47 -0.27 -2.42 -8.31
N GLY A 48 -0.23 -1.09 -8.32
CA GLY A 48 0.93 -0.31 -7.97
C GLY A 48 0.77 0.26 -6.57
N THR A 49 1.85 0.26 -5.82
CA THR A 49 1.96 1.08 -4.63
C THR A 49 2.90 2.23 -4.92
N ARG A 50 2.57 3.42 -4.39
CA ARG A 50 3.45 4.58 -4.40
C ARG A 50 3.97 4.78 -2.99
N ARG A 51 5.26 4.54 -2.79
CA ARG A 51 5.93 4.85 -1.53
C ARG A 51 5.80 6.34 -1.22
N ILE A 52 5.21 6.65 -0.07
CA ILE A 52 5.07 8.03 0.43
C ILE A 52 6.06 8.32 1.57
N TRP A 53 6.47 7.27 2.28
CA TRP A 53 7.45 7.36 3.36
C TRP A 53 8.23 6.04 3.46
N ALA A 54 9.52 6.11 3.79
CA ALA A 54 10.30 4.97 4.24
C ALA A 54 11.32 5.42 5.28
N GLU A 55 11.67 4.51 6.18
CA GLU A 55 12.69 4.75 7.19
C GLU A 55 14.04 5.08 6.52
N GLY A 56 14.67 6.18 6.92
CA GLY A 56 15.93 6.65 6.35
C GLY A 56 15.82 7.41 5.01
N ALA A 57 14.63 7.55 4.42
CA ALA A 57 14.40 8.33 3.21
C ALA A 57 13.99 9.79 3.51
N ASN A 58 14.32 10.73 2.61
CA ASN A 58 13.74 12.07 2.64
C ASN A 58 12.22 11.99 2.42
N THR A 59 11.44 12.56 3.32
CA THR A 59 9.98 12.42 3.32
C THR A 59 9.36 13.24 2.17
N SER A 60 8.54 12.59 1.34
CA SER A 60 7.75 13.29 0.33
C SER A 60 6.48 13.85 0.97
N ARG A 61 6.18 15.14 0.75
CA ARG A 61 4.99 15.78 1.31
C ARG A 61 3.71 15.17 0.69
N LEU A 62 2.78 14.73 1.53
CA LEU A 62 1.46 14.28 1.09
C LEU A 62 0.64 15.48 0.59
N ALA A 63 0.34 15.50 -0.71
CA ALA A 63 -0.60 16.46 -1.29
C ALA A 63 -2.02 15.90 -1.13
N ARG A 64 -2.81 16.53 -0.27
CA ARG A 64 -4.23 16.22 -0.12
C ARG A 64 -4.97 16.83 -1.33
N GLY A 65 -5.09 16.08 -2.42
CA GLY A 65 -5.94 16.47 -3.54
C GLY A 65 -7.39 16.54 -3.08
N ARG A 66 -8.05 17.69 -3.22
CA ARG A 66 -9.51 17.78 -3.07
C ARG A 66 -10.14 16.98 -4.22
N SER A 67 -10.85 15.91 -3.88
CA SER A 67 -11.89 15.31 -4.71
C SER A 67 -13.02 16.32 -4.93
#